data_AF-A0A3D3XHR0-F1
#
_entry.id   AF-A0A3D3XHR0-F1
#
_cell.length_a   1.000
_cell.length_b   1.000
_cell.length_c   1.000
_cell.angle_alpha   90.00
_cell.angle_beta   90.00
_cell.angle_gamma   90.00
#
_symmetry.space_group_name_H-M   'P 1'
#
loop_
_entity.id
_entity.type
_entity.pdbx_description
1 polymer ?
#
loop_
_entity_poly.entity_id
_entity_poly.type
_entity_poly.pdbx_seq_one_letter_code
_entity_poly.pdbx_strand_id
1 'polypeptide(L)'
;VFYYFGEGTVCNYDGNIIQQGHRNPWEIVTAELFPRLVDKARENWALENNIFNLGCRAYVGKPGGETENYLTWVKDLANGEYKLPWDEKVRIRDGWKYYPDGVKLGPMPQNGVTNSIPATATA
;
A
#
# COMPACT_ATOMS: atom_id res chain seq x y z
N VAL A 1 30.58 -3.23 -9.92
CA VAL A 1 29.55 -2.54 -9.11
C VAL A 1 28.48 -2.01 -10.06
N PHE A 2 27.20 -2.32 -9.83
CA PHE A 2 26.08 -1.79 -10.61
C PHE A 2 25.52 -0.55 -9.89
N TYR A 3 25.48 0.60 -10.57
CA TYR A 3 25.09 1.88 -9.99
C TYR A 3 23.80 2.48 -10.61
N TYR A 4 23.08 1.72 -11.45
CA TYR A 4 22.00 2.24 -12.30
C TYR A 4 20.60 1.71 -11.95
N PHE A 5 20.29 1.59 -10.66
CA PHE A 5 18.95 1.16 -10.20
C PHE A 5 18.06 2.30 -9.71
N GLY A 6 18.61 3.53 -9.61
CA GLY A 6 17.81 4.70 -9.27
C GLY A 6 16.83 5.01 -10.38
N GLU A 7 15.56 5.24 -10.02
CA GLU A 7 14.53 5.77 -10.90
C GLU A 7 13.73 6.81 -10.12
N GLY A 8 13.57 8.00 -10.70
CA GLY A 8 12.66 9.02 -10.18
C GLY A 8 11.58 9.30 -11.22
N THR A 9 10.32 9.08 -10.86
CA THR A 9 9.18 9.32 -11.75
C THR A 9 8.15 10.16 -11.03
N VAL A 10 7.64 11.18 -11.71
CA VAL A 10 6.53 12.01 -11.25
C VAL A 10 5.39 11.86 -12.23
N CYS A 11 4.24 11.43 -11.73
CA CYS A 11 3.01 11.30 -12.52
C CYS A 11 1.99 12.35 -12.11
N ASN A 12 1.23 12.82 -13.07
CA ASN A 12 0.05 13.64 -12.86
C ASN A 12 -1.15 12.76 -12.40
N TYR A 13 -2.21 13.41 -11.91
CA TYR A 13 -3.37 12.73 -11.33
C TYR A 13 -4.23 11.93 -12.33
N ASP A 14 -4.03 12.16 -13.62
CA ASP A 14 -4.64 11.41 -14.73
C ASP A 14 -3.81 10.18 -15.15
N GLY A 15 -2.66 9.96 -14.51
CA GLY A 15 -1.74 8.84 -14.78
C GLY A 15 -0.65 9.16 -15.81
N ASN A 16 -0.63 10.35 -16.41
CA ASN A 16 0.44 10.75 -17.32
C ASN A 16 1.76 11.00 -16.58
N ILE A 17 2.87 10.54 -17.13
CA ILE A 17 4.20 10.85 -16.58
C ILE A 17 4.57 12.28 -16.98
N ILE A 18 4.84 13.13 -15.99
CA ILE A 18 5.27 14.52 -16.21
C ILE A 18 6.78 14.71 -16.05
N GLN A 19 7.44 13.80 -15.33
CA GLN A 19 8.89 13.75 -15.27
C GLN A 19 9.36 12.31 -15.12
N GLN A 20 10.35 11.93 -15.92
CA GLN A 20 11.07 10.66 -15.81
C GLN A 20 12.57 10.98 -15.72
N GLY A 21 13.21 10.57 -14.63
CA GLY A 21 14.66 10.63 -14.47
C GLY A 21 15.37 9.57 -15.31
N HIS A 22 16.65 9.79 -15.56
CA HIS A 22 17.55 8.74 -15.99
C HIS A 22 17.90 7.85 -14.78
N ARG A 23 18.92 7.00 -14.94
CA ARG A 23 19.34 6.03 -13.92
C ARG A 23 20.69 6.38 -13.32
N ASN A 24 21.04 7.66 -13.28
CA ASN A 24 22.37 8.08 -12.83
C ASN A 24 22.43 8.17 -11.31
N PRO A 25 23.51 7.70 -10.66
CA PRO A 25 23.79 8.04 -9.28
C PRO A 25 23.76 9.55 -9.08
N TRP A 26 23.17 9.98 -7.97
CA TRP A 26 23.08 11.40 -7.58
C TRP A 26 22.23 12.27 -8.51
N GLU A 27 21.47 11.68 -9.43
CA GLU A 27 20.51 12.44 -10.22
C GLU A 27 19.41 13.03 -9.34
N ILE A 28 19.10 14.30 -9.58
CA ILE A 28 18.01 15.01 -8.91
C ILE A 28 16.89 15.18 -9.94
N VAL A 29 15.82 14.43 -9.75
CA VAL A 29 14.61 14.53 -10.58
C VAL A 29 13.69 15.58 -9.96
N THR A 30 13.31 16.60 -10.75
CA THR A 30 12.48 17.72 -10.27
C THR A 30 11.24 17.90 -11.15
N ALA A 31 10.14 18.31 -10.55
CA ALA A 31 8.89 18.67 -11.23
C ALA A 31 8.10 19.66 -10.38
N GLU A 32 7.33 20.54 -11.02
CA GLU A 32 6.36 21.39 -10.33
C GLU A 32 5.04 20.64 -10.16
N LEU A 33 4.41 20.78 -8.97
CA LEU A 33 3.15 20.13 -8.64
C LEU A 33 2.09 21.18 -8.33
N PHE A 34 0.87 20.91 -8.80
CA PHE A 34 -0.29 21.77 -8.56
C PHE A 34 -1.40 21.01 -7.80
N PRO A 35 -1.27 20.76 -6.48
CA PRO A 35 -2.22 19.96 -5.71
C PRO A 35 -3.68 20.43 -5.83
N ARG A 36 -3.91 21.75 -5.92
CA ARG A 36 -5.26 22.31 -6.06
C ARG A 36 -5.97 21.87 -7.34
N LEU A 37 -5.26 21.52 -8.41
CA LEU A 37 -5.88 20.97 -9.61
C LEU A 37 -6.44 19.57 -9.37
N VAL A 38 -5.79 18.78 -8.51
CA VAL A 38 -6.27 17.45 -8.10
C VAL A 38 -7.56 17.57 -7.29
N ASP A 39 -7.62 18.53 -6.36
CA ASP A 39 -8.84 18.80 -5.58
C ASP A 39 -10.00 19.17 -6.51
N LYS A 40 -9.75 20.09 -7.45
CA LYS A 40 -10.74 20.49 -8.45
C LYS A 40 -11.19 19.32 -9.33
N ALA A 41 -10.29 18.41 -9.71
CA ALA A 41 -10.67 17.20 -10.45
C ALA A 41 -11.58 16.31 -9.62
N ARG A 42 -11.27 16.07 -8.34
CA ARG A 42 -12.09 15.27 -7.42
C ARG A 42 -13.47 15.87 -7.16
N GLU A 43 -13.57 17.19 -7.12
CA GLU A 43 -14.83 17.92 -6.91
C GLU A 43 -15.71 17.97 -8.17
N ASN A 44 -15.10 18.12 -9.35
CA ASN A 44 -15.82 18.50 -10.57
C ASN A 44 -15.85 17.44 -11.66
N TRP A 45 -14.95 16.45 -11.66
CA TRP A 45 -15.02 15.35 -12.62
C TRP A 45 -16.22 14.46 -12.30
N ALA A 46 -16.84 13.92 -13.35
CA ALA A 46 -18.00 13.03 -13.24
C ALA A 46 -17.65 11.62 -13.73
N LEU A 47 -17.37 11.47 -15.03
CA LEU A 47 -17.11 10.17 -15.66
C LEU A 47 -15.83 9.53 -15.10
N GLU A 48 -14.76 10.33 -14.96
CA GLU A 48 -13.44 9.91 -14.49
C GLU A 48 -13.30 9.99 -12.95
N ASN A 49 -14.39 10.25 -12.22
CA ASN A 49 -14.35 10.31 -10.75
C ASN A 49 -14.47 8.92 -10.12
N ASN A 50 -13.53 8.04 -10.45
CA ASN A 50 -13.57 6.64 -10.05
C ASN A 50 -13.61 6.45 -8.52
N ILE A 51 -12.95 7.35 -7.77
CA ILE A 51 -12.92 7.29 -6.31
C ILE A 51 -14.30 7.53 -5.69
N PHE A 52 -15.10 8.45 -6.25
CA PHE A 52 -16.50 8.65 -5.84
C PHE A 52 -17.39 7.50 -6.31
N ASN A 53 -17.23 7.08 -7.57
CA ASN A 53 -18.05 6.05 -8.19
C ASN A 53 -17.97 4.69 -7.48
N LEU A 54 -16.85 4.39 -6.79
CA LEU A 54 -16.66 3.16 -6.01
C LEU A 54 -17.75 2.97 -4.95
N GLY A 55 -18.11 4.04 -4.22
CA GLY A 55 -19.08 3.99 -3.13
C GLY A 55 -20.49 4.48 -3.49
N CYS A 56 -20.65 5.10 -4.66
CA CYS A 56 -21.92 5.68 -5.12
C CYS A 56 -22.21 5.19 -6.54
N ARG A 57 -22.77 3.98 -6.67
CA ARG A 57 -22.87 3.30 -7.96
C ARG A 57 -24.17 3.64 -8.68
N ALA A 58 -24.10 3.80 -10.01
CA ALA A 58 -25.27 4.00 -10.86
C ALA A 58 -26.21 5.14 -10.40
N TYR A 59 -25.63 6.24 -9.88
CA TYR A 59 -26.40 7.37 -9.31
C TYR A 59 -27.36 8.07 -10.29
N VAL A 60 -27.18 7.87 -11.61
CA VAL A 60 -28.14 8.31 -12.63
C VAL A 60 -29.41 7.44 -12.63
N GLY A 61 -29.27 6.13 -12.44
CA GLY A 61 -30.39 5.17 -12.43
C GLY A 61 -31.02 4.98 -11.05
N LYS A 62 -30.28 5.25 -9.98
CA LYS A 62 -30.74 5.21 -8.59
C LYS A 62 -30.31 6.51 -7.88
N PRO A 63 -31.23 7.45 -7.58
CA PRO A 63 -30.88 8.67 -6.87
C PRO A 63 -30.11 8.38 -5.58
N GLY A 64 -28.98 9.06 -5.37
CA GLY A 64 -28.05 8.81 -4.25
C GLY A 64 -27.08 7.64 -4.43
N GLY A 65 -27.24 6.85 -5.50
CA GLY A 65 -26.40 5.70 -5.84
C GLY A 65 -26.66 4.46 -4.98
N GLU A 66 -26.24 3.31 -5.49
CA GLU A 66 -26.12 2.09 -4.70
C GLU A 66 -24.83 2.11 -3.89
N THR A 67 -24.96 1.88 -2.59
CA THR A 67 -23.87 1.90 -1.61
C THR A 67 -23.58 0.52 -1.05
N GLU A 68 -24.47 -0.45 -1.26
CA GLU A 68 -24.26 -1.83 -0.82
C GLU A 68 -23.03 -2.43 -1.52
N ASN A 69 -22.15 -3.05 -0.73
CA ASN A 69 -20.98 -3.73 -1.23
C ASN A 69 -21.35 -5.11 -1.79
N TYR A 70 -21.04 -5.35 -3.06
CA TYR A 70 -21.22 -6.63 -3.76
C TYR A 70 -19.89 -7.35 -4.02
N LEU A 71 -18.77 -6.75 -3.63
CA LEU A 71 -17.44 -7.31 -3.79
C LEU A 71 -17.15 -8.21 -2.59
N THR A 72 -17.23 -9.52 -2.79
CA THR A 72 -17.03 -10.51 -1.71
C THR A 72 -15.67 -10.34 -1.05
N TRP A 73 -14.61 -10.12 -1.82
CA TRP A 73 -13.27 -9.94 -1.28
C TRP A 73 -13.14 -8.74 -0.33
N VAL A 74 -13.92 -7.67 -0.52
CA VAL A 74 -13.93 -6.50 0.38
C VAL A 74 -14.56 -6.88 1.71
N LYS A 75 -15.65 -7.65 1.67
CA LYS A 75 -16.33 -8.17 2.86
C LYS A 75 -15.42 -9.13 3.63
N ASP A 76 -14.83 -10.09 2.92
CA ASP A 76 -13.93 -11.07 3.51
C ASP A 76 -12.72 -10.39 4.14
N LEU A 77 -12.13 -9.40 3.46
CA LEU A 77 -11.02 -8.61 3.99
C LEU A 77 -11.42 -7.81 5.25
N ALA A 78 -12.58 -7.16 5.24
CA ALA A 78 -13.09 -6.42 6.40
C ALA A 78 -13.36 -7.32 7.61
N ASN A 79 -13.75 -8.57 7.37
CA ASN A 79 -13.99 -9.58 8.41
C ASN A 79 -12.70 -10.29 8.88
N GLY A 80 -11.56 -10.08 8.22
CA GLY A 80 -10.33 -10.85 8.48
C GLY A 80 -10.36 -12.28 7.92
N GLU A 81 -11.24 -12.55 6.95
CA GLU A 81 -11.50 -13.86 6.34
C GLU A 81 -10.98 -13.95 4.89
N TYR A 82 -10.20 -12.97 4.42
CA TYR A 82 -9.66 -12.95 3.06
C TYR A 82 -8.84 -14.23 2.76
N LYS A 83 -9.35 -15.07 1.84
CA LYS A 83 -8.69 -16.31 1.41
C LYS A 83 -8.81 -16.47 -0.12
N LEU A 84 -7.68 -16.66 -0.79
CA LEU A 84 -7.66 -16.97 -2.21
C LEU A 84 -8.14 -18.42 -2.46
N PRO A 85 -8.81 -18.71 -3.59
CA PRO A 85 -9.24 -20.08 -3.92
C PRO A 85 -8.08 -21.10 -4.01
N TRP A 86 -6.85 -20.64 -4.24
CA TRP A 86 -5.64 -21.47 -4.32
C TRP A 86 -4.66 -21.21 -3.16
N ASP A 87 -5.12 -20.62 -2.05
CA ASP A 87 -4.30 -20.26 -0.88
C ASP A 87 -3.42 -21.43 -0.38
N GLU A 88 -3.96 -22.65 -0.42
CA GLU A 88 -3.27 -23.88 -0.02
C GLU A 88 -2.13 -24.29 -0.97
N LYS A 89 -2.11 -23.78 -2.21
CA LYS A 89 -1.07 -24.03 -3.20
C LYS A 89 0.05 -22.99 -3.18
N VAL A 90 -0.08 -21.93 -2.38
CA VAL A 90 0.94 -20.88 -2.26
C VAL A 90 2.19 -21.46 -1.58
N ARG A 91 3.31 -21.51 -2.30
CA ARG A 91 4.56 -22.16 -1.85
C ARG A 91 5.36 -21.36 -0.83
N ILE A 92 5.22 -20.04 -0.84
CA ILE A 92 5.99 -19.13 0.02
C ILE A 92 4.96 -18.43 0.91
N ARG A 93 4.86 -18.88 2.16
CA ARG A 93 3.92 -18.35 3.15
C ARG A 93 4.60 -17.73 4.36
N ASP A 94 5.92 -17.80 4.41
CA ASP A 94 6.76 -17.26 5.47
C ASP A 94 8.18 -16.98 4.95
N GLY A 95 9.05 -16.53 5.84
CA GLY A 95 10.44 -16.17 5.55
C GLY A 95 11.43 -17.34 5.52
N TRP A 96 11.01 -18.62 5.46
CA TRP A 96 11.88 -19.80 5.61
C TRP A 96 13.10 -19.78 4.69
N LYS A 97 12.96 -19.24 3.48
CA LYS A 97 14.07 -19.16 2.50
C LYS A 97 15.20 -18.24 2.97
N TYR A 98 14.88 -17.26 3.81
CA TYR A 98 15.83 -16.32 4.41
C TYR A 98 16.29 -16.76 5.80
N TYR A 99 15.42 -17.48 6.52
CA TYR A 99 15.67 -17.93 7.89
C TYR A 99 15.25 -19.41 8.06
N PRO A 100 16.06 -20.36 7.56
CA PRO A 100 15.70 -21.78 7.55
C PRO A 100 15.60 -22.40 8.96
N ASP A 101 16.25 -21.79 9.95
CA ASP A 101 16.24 -22.24 11.35
C ASP A 101 15.16 -21.53 12.21
N GLY A 102 14.18 -20.88 11.56
CA GLY A 102 13.20 -20.02 12.23
C GLY A 102 13.64 -18.55 12.30
N VAL A 103 12.71 -17.67 12.68
CA VAL A 103 12.88 -16.21 12.61
C VAL A 103 14.13 -15.78 13.39
N LYS A 104 15.18 -15.34 12.68
CA LYS A 104 16.31 -14.62 13.27
C LYS A 104 16.02 -13.14 13.18
N LEU A 105 15.34 -12.62 14.19
CA LEU A 105 15.25 -11.17 14.37
C LEU A 105 16.68 -10.67 14.62
N GLY A 106 17.16 -9.75 13.79
CA GLY A 106 18.36 -8.98 14.14
C GLY A 106 18.18 -8.35 15.52
N PRO A 107 19.26 -7.94 16.21
CA PRO A 107 19.13 -7.30 17.51
C PRO A 107 18.13 -6.14 17.38
N MET A 108 17.01 -6.25 18.11
CA MET A 108 16.07 -5.14 18.22
C MET A 108 16.87 -3.93 18.70
N PRO A 109 16.69 -2.72 18.13
CA PRO A 109 17.30 -1.53 18.68
C PRO A 109 16.99 -1.51 20.17
N GLN A 110 18.02 -1.48 21.02
CA GLN A 110 17.83 -1.36 22.45
C GLN A 110 17.21 0.00 22.72
N ASN A 111 15.89 0.09 22.68
CA ASN A 111 15.14 1.25 23.12
C ASN A 111 15.24 1.33 24.64
N GLY A 112 16.41 1.75 25.16
CA GLY A 112 16.58 2.31 26.49
C GLY A 112 16.01 1.54 27.68
N VAL A 113 15.73 0.24 27.57
CA VAL A 113 15.16 -0.52 28.69
C VAL A 113 16.27 -0.81 29.69
N THR A 114 16.35 0.04 30.71
CA THR A 114 17.13 -0.19 31.92
C THR A 114 16.65 -1.47 32.60
N ASN A 115 17.57 -2.40 32.82
CA ASN A 115 17.37 -3.65 33.54
C ASN A 115 16.70 -3.44 34.91
N SER A 116 15.54 -4.07 35.13
CA SER A 116 15.06 -4.63 36.41
C SER A 116 13.81 -5.45 36.10
N ILE A 117 13.54 -6.64 36.64
CA ILE A 117 13.53 -7.07 38.05
C ILE A 117 13.77 -8.60 38.10
N PRO A 118 14.50 -9.16 39.09
CA PRO A 118 14.56 -10.59 39.31
C PRO A 118 13.30 -11.07 40.06
N ALA A 119 12.63 -12.09 39.56
CA ALA A 119 11.61 -12.80 40.33
C ALA A 119 12.02 -14.27 40.47
N THR A 120 12.47 -14.59 41.68
CA THR A 120 12.75 -15.91 42.23
C THR A 120 11.58 -16.86 42.00
N ALA A 121 11.86 -18.07 41.47
CA ALA A 121 10.89 -19.16 41.45
C ALA A 121 11.03 -20.00 42.74
N THR A 122 10.05 -19.89 43.62
CA THR A 122 9.56 -20.97 44.50
C THR A 122 8.31 -21.53 43.82
N ALA A 123 8.00 -22.83 43.76
CA ALA A 123 8.45 -24.02 44.50
C ALA A 123 8.58 -25.22 43.54
#